data_AF-M3DGB5-F1
#
_entry.id   AF-M3DGB5-F1
#
_cell.length_a   1.000
_cell.length_b   1.000
_cell.length_c   1.000
_cell.angle_alpha   90.00
_cell.angle_beta   90.00
_cell.angle_gamma   90.00
#
_symmetry.space_group_name_H-M   'P 1'
#
loop_
_entity.id
_entity.type
_entity.pdbx_description
1 polymer ?
#
loop_
_entity_poly.entity_id
_entity_poly.type
_entity_poly.pdbx_seq_one_letter_code
_entity_poly.pdbx_strand_id
1 'polypeptide(L)' 'MLAAAEVSMDAAAEDDAARERNRARLYAPPARERRRTDRQQPARTGMSLDDVRAMMANVAQEDAQLTRRRSG' A
#
# COMPACT_ATOMS: atom_id res chain seq x y z
N MET A 1 18.16 -10.98 -31.51
CA MET A 1 17.01 -11.81 -31.92
C MET A 1 15.77 -11.21 -31.27
N LEU A 2 14.95 -10.48 -32.04
CA LEU A 2 13.67 -9.96 -31.55
C LEU A 2 12.69 -11.13 -31.46
N ALA A 3 11.97 -11.23 -30.34
CA ALA A 3 11.18 -12.40 -29.99
C ALA A 3 10.10 -12.66 -31.06
N ALA A 4 10.00 -13.88 -31.58
CA ALA A 4 9.06 -14.24 -32.64
C ALA A 4 7.58 -13.86 -32.33
N ALA A 5 7.23 -13.72 -31.05
CA ALA A 5 5.93 -13.26 -30.59
C ALA A 5 5.64 -11.79 -30.90
N GLU A 6 6.64 -10.90 -30.82
CA GLU A 6 6.51 -9.46 -31.12
C GLU A 6 6.16 -9.25 -32.60
N VAL A 7 6.84 -9.98 -33.48
CA VAL A 7 6.68 -9.83 -34.94
C VAL A 7 5.30 -10.30 -35.40
N SER A 8 4.76 -11.39 -34.83
CA SER A 8 3.42 -11.87 -35.20
C SER A 8 2.30 -10.92 -34.77
N MET A 9 2.44 -10.25 -33.63
CA MET A 9 1.42 -9.33 -33.11
C MET A 9 1.45 -7.97 -33.83
N ASP A 10 2.65 -7.48 -34.17
CA ASP A 10 2.80 -6.24 -34.93
C ASP A 10 2.43 -6.44 -36.41
N ALA A 11 2.68 -7.61 -37.00
CA ALA A 11 2.31 -7.92 -38.39
C ALA A 11 0.79 -8.12 -38.60
N ALA A 12 0.06 -8.47 -37.54
CA ALA A 12 -1.40 -8.58 -37.55
C ALA A 12 -2.13 -7.26 -37.25
N ALA A 13 -1.38 -6.18 -36.97
CA ALA A 13 -1.96 -4.87 -36.69
C ALA A 13 -2.33 -4.14 -38.00
N GLU A 14 -3.59 -3.70 -38.10
CA GLU A 14 -4.12 -2.98 -39.27
C GLU A 14 -3.66 -1.51 -39.34
N ASP A 15 -3.34 -0.92 -38.19
CA ASP A 15 -2.90 0.48 -38.05
C ASP A 15 -1.80 0.65 -36.99
N ASP A 16 -1.11 1.80 -37.03
CA ASP A 16 -0.03 2.11 -36.09
C ASP A 16 -0.54 2.22 -34.64
N ALA A 17 -1.80 2.63 -34.45
CA ALA A 17 -2.44 2.68 -33.15
C ALA A 17 -2.64 1.27 -32.54
N ALA A 18 -2.98 0.26 -33.36
CA ALA A 18 -3.08 -1.13 -32.96
C ALA A 18 -1.70 -1.69 -32.63
N ARG A 19 -0.66 -1.33 -33.39
CA ARG A 19 0.71 -1.71 -33.09
C ARG A 19 1.15 -1.20 -31.72
N GLU A 20 0.87 0.06 -31.42
CA GLU A 20 1.19 0.66 -30.12
C GLU A 20 0.41 -0.01 -28.97
N ARG A 21 -0.87 -0.31 -29.17
CA ARG A 21 -1.68 -1.06 -28.19
C ARG A 21 -1.14 -2.48 -27.95
N ASN A 22 -0.69 -3.15 -29.00
CA ASN A 22 -0.12 -4.49 -28.90
C ASN A 22 1.19 -4.47 -28.11
N ARG A 23 2.08 -3.51 -28.39
CA ARG A 23 3.32 -3.31 -27.62
C ARG A 23 3.05 -2.97 -26.17
N ALA A 24 2.11 -2.06 -25.91
CA ALA A 24 1.72 -1.70 -24.56
C ALA A 24 1.20 -2.92 -23.78
N ARG A 25 0.43 -3.82 -24.41
CA ARG A 25 -0.06 -5.05 -23.79
C ARG A 25 1.04 -6.09 -23.57
N LEU A 26 1.97 -6.22 -24.51
CA LEU A 26 3.02 -7.24 -24.46
C LEU A 26 4.05 -6.95 -23.36
N TYR A 27 4.40 -5.68 -23.15
CA TYR A 27 5.32 -5.27 -22.09
C TYR A 27 4.62 -4.78 -20.83
N ALA A 28 3.29 -4.76 -20.81
CA ALA A 28 2.58 -4.45 -19.58
C ALA A 28 2.88 -5.52 -18.53
N PRO A 29 3.17 -5.12 -17.28
CA PRO A 29 3.22 -6.08 -16.19
C PRO A 29 1.87 -6.80 -16.10
N PRO A 30 1.85 -8.08 -15.68
CA PRO A 30 0.62 -8.85 -15.58
C PRO A 30 -0.38 -8.07 -14.73
N ALA A 31 -1.60 -7.95 -15.26
CA ALA A 31 -2.67 -7.26 -14.56
C ALA A 31 -2.82 -7.92 -13.18
N ARG A 32 -2.46 -7.19 -12.12
CA ARG A 32 -2.68 -7.67 -10.76
C ARG A 32 -4.16 -7.95 -10.66
N GLU A 33 -4.50 -9.22 -10.46
CA GLU A 33 -5.85 -9.67 -10.23
C GLU A 33 -6.40 -8.81 -9.09
N ARG A 34 -7.22 -7.82 -9.44
CA ARG A 34 -7.87 -6.95 -8.47
C ARG A 34 -8.87 -7.85 -7.76
N ARG A 35 -8.39 -8.56 -6.73
CA ARG A 35 -9.27 -9.13 -5.72
C ARG A 35 -10.23 -8.01 -5.36
N ARG A 36 -11.52 -8.23 -5.59
CA ARG A 36 -12.56 -7.39 -5.02
C ARG A 36 -12.37 -7.50 -3.52
N THR A 37 -11.58 -6.61 -2.96
CA THR A 37 -11.50 -6.44 -1.53
C THR A 37 -12.82 -5.80 -1.18
N ASP A 38 -13.77 -6.63 -0.76
CA ASP A 38 -14.66 -6.21 0.33
C ASP A 38 -13.75 -5.51 1.33
N ARG A 39 -14.03 -4.23 1.55
CA ARG A 39 -13.16 -3.29 2.22
C ARG A 39 -13.06 -3.68 3.71
N GLN A 40 -12.40 -4.79 4.01
CA GLN A 40 -11.77 -5.03 5.29
C GLN A 40 -10.69 -3.98 5.38
N GLN A 41 -10.97 -2.91 6.13
CA GLN A 41 -9.94 -1.98 6.54
C GLN A 41 -8.78 -2.81 7.11
N PRO A 42 -7.53 -2.55 6.68
CA PRO A 42 -6.40 -3.19 7.31
C PRO A 42 -6.47 -2.91 8.81
N ALA A 43 -6.34 -3.97 9.61
CA ALA A 43 -6.20 -3.82 11.05
C ALA A 43 -5.12 -2.78 11.30
N ARG A 44 -5.48 -1.67 11.94
CA ARG A 44 -4.57 -0.56 12.21
C ARG A 44 -3.43 -1.10 13.07
N THR A 45 -2.27 -1.34 12.47
CA THR A 45 -1.04 -1.78 13.14
C THR A 45 -0.36 -0.66 13.93
N GLY A 46 -1.11 0.39 14.27
CA GLY A 46 -0.64 1.54 15.04
C GLY A 46 -1.42 1.66 16.34
N MET A 47 -0.73 2.16 17.36
CA MET A 47 -1.31 2.48 18.67
C MET A 47 -2.52 3.40 18.49
N SER A 48 -3.67 3.06 19.08
CA SER A 48 -4.86 3.89 18.98
C SER A 48 -4.68 5.19 19.78
N LEU A 49 -5.48 6.21 19.47
CA LEU A 49 -5.48 7.45 20.26
C LEU A 49 -5.86 7.19 21.73
N ASP A 50 -6.70 6.18 21.98
CA ASP A 50 -7.08 5.76 23.33
C ASP A 50 -5.90 5.11 24.05
N ASP A 51 -5.10 4.29 23.37
CA ASP A 51 -3.89 3.70 23.93
C ASP A 51 -2.84 4.76 24.27
N VAL A 52 -2.67 5.77 23.40
CA VAL A 52 -1.78 6.91 23.67
C VAL A 52 -2.29 7.72 24.87
N ARG A 53 -3.61 7.93 24.97
CA ARG A 53 -4.23 8.65 26.10
C ARG A 53 -4.04 7.90 27.43
N ALA A 54 -4.20 6.58 27.42
CA ALA A 54 -3.95 5.73 28.57
C ALA A 54 -2.47 5.78 29.00
N MET A 55 -1.55 5.74 28.04
CA MET A 55 -0.11 5.85 28.32
C MET A 55 0.23 7.21 28.96
N MET A 56 -0.29 8.31 28.40
CA MET A 56 -0.06 9.65 28.96
C MET A 56 -0.66 9.82 30.37
N ALA A 57 -1.82 9.21 30.64
CA ALA A 57 -2.42 9.23 31.97
C ALA A 57 -1.54 8.52 33.02
N ASN A 58 -0.94 7.39 32.66
CA ASN A 58 -0.03 6.66 33.57
C ASN A 58 1.23 7.49 33.86
N VAL A 59 1.84 8.10 32.83
CA VAL A 59 3.01 8.97 33.01
C VAL A 59 2.70 10.16 33.91
N ALA A 60 1.55 10.81 33.74
CA ALA A 60 1.12 11.92 34.59
C ALA A 60 0.93 11.51 36.06
N GLN A 61 0.43 10.30 36.30
CA GLN A 61 0.30 9.76 37.67
C GLN A 61 1.66 9.49 38.31
N GLU A 62 2.61 8.94 37.56
CA GLU A 62 3.98 8.71 38.04
C GLU A 62 4.67 10.04 38.40
N ASP A 63 4.56 11.05 37.54
CA ASP A 63 5.14 12.38 37.78
C ASP A 63 4.55 13.05 39.04
N ALA A 64 3.23 12.93 39.23
CA ALA A 64 2.56 13.46 40.42
C ALA A 64 3.02 12.76 41.71
N GLN A 65 3.28 11.44 41.67
CA GLN A 65 3.81 10.70 42.82
C GLN A 65 5.26 11.07 43.13
N LEU A 66 6.11 11.23 42.11
CA LEU A 66 7.50 11.66 42.28
C LEU A 66 7.58 13.08 42.83
N THR A 67 6.77 14.00 42.28
CA THR A 67 6.69 15.38 42.77
C THR A 67 6.23 15.41 44.22
N ARG A 68 5.16 14.68 44.58
CA ARG A 68 4.69 14.60 45.98
C ARG A 68 5.77 14.09 46.94
N ARG A 69 6.56 13.10 46.54
CA ARG A 69 7.67 12.57 47.37
C ARG A 69 8.85 13.52 47.51
N ARG A 70 9.02 14.44 46.56
CA ARG A 70 10.11 15.43 46.56
C ARG A 70 9.74 16.69 47.38
N SER A 71 8.46 16.96 47.53
CA SER A 71 7.92 18.14 48.22
C SER A 71 7.54 17.89 49.69
N GLY A 72 7.76 16.68 50.22
CA GLY A 72 7.62 16.34 51.64
C GLY A 72 8.96 15.96 52.24
#